data_AF-H1SCD3-F1
#
_entry.id   AF-H1SCD3-F1
#
_cell.length_a   1.000
_cell.length_b   1.000
_cell.length_c   1.000
_cell.angle_alpha   90.00
_cell.angle_beta   90.00
_cell.angle_gamma   90.00
#
_symmetry.space_group_name_H-M   'P 1'
#
loop_
_entity.id
_entity.type
_entity.pdbx_description
1 polymer ?
#
loop_
_entity_poly.entity_id
_entity_poly.type
_entity_poly.pdbx_seq_one_letter_code
_entity_poly.pdbx_strand_id
1 'polypeptide(L)'
;MAKKLADVRQRAARVGRTVKFGIRLHVIVRETENQAWAAADQLISKLDDATVARAQAVIGKMDSEGQRRMAALHAGGGGRSRAELEISPNLWAGVGLVRSGAGTALVGDPLTVAARIKEYAELGIDTFVLSGYPHLEEAYRFAELVFPLLPRSVRDRPPGKVLSGPFGEVMATGIVPRAARGTRE
;
A
#
# COMPACT_ATOMS: atom_id res chain seq x y z
N MET A 1 8.14 -3.86 12.03
CA MET A 1 6.77 -3.29 12.10
C MET A 1 6.20 -3.29 13.53
N ALA A 2 6.18 -4.43 14.23
CA ALA A 2 5.56 -4.59 15.57
C ALA A 2 5.91 -3.49 16.59
N LYS A 3 7.19 -3.13 16.72
CA LYS A 3 7.67 -2.05 17.62
C LYS A 3 6.96 -0.71 17.39
N LYS A 4 6.69 -0.35 16.13
CA LYS A 4 6.02 0.91 15.77
C LYS A 4 4.54 0.90 16.18
N LEU A 5 3.85 -0.23 15.97
CA LEU A 5 2.46 -0.38 16.38
C LEU A 5 2.32 -0.31 17.91
N ALA A 6 3.23 -0.97 18.65
CA ALA A 6 3.25 -0.94 20.10
C ALA A 6 3.49 0.48 20.66
N ASP A 7 4.45 1.23 20.10
CA ASP A 7 4.73 2.62 20.50
C ASP A 7 3.48 3.51 20.30
N VAL A 8 2.84 3.44 19.13
CA VAL A 8 1.63 4.24 18.87
C VAL A 8 0.46 3.84 19.77
N ARG A 9 0.26 2.53 20.01
CA ARG A 9 -0.75 2.05 20.98
C ARG A 9 -0.49 2.60 22.37
N GLN A 10 0.75 2.56 22.84
CA GLN A 10 1.13 3.07 24.15
C GLN A 10 0.86 4.58 24.27
N ARG A 11 1.23 5.36 23.25
CA ARG A 11 0.96 6.81 23.24
C ARG A 11 -0.53 7.13 23.24
N ALA A 12 -1.34 6.40 22.48
CA ALA A 12 -2.79 6.57 22.46
C ALA A 12 -3.42 6.22 23.83
N ALA A 13 -2.96 5.15 24.48
CA ALA A 13 -3.44 4.74 25.79
C ALA A 13 -3.14 5.78 26.89
N ARG A 14 -1.98 6.45 26.84
CA ARG A 14 -1.63 7.54 27.78
C ARG A 14 -2.62 8.71 27.78
N VAL A 15 -3.37 8.89 26.69
CA VAL A 15 -4.40 9.93 26.56
C VAL A 15 -5.82 9.34 26.54
N GLY A 16 -6.00 8.11 27.03
CA GLY A 16 -7.30 7.46 27.14
C GLY A 16 -7.96 7.11 25.81
N ARG A 17 -7.19 6.96 24.72
CA ARG A 17 -7.71 6.65 23.39
C ARG A 17 -7.26 5.27 22.90
N THR A 18 -8.10 4.65 22.10
CA THR A 18 -7.74 3.51 21.26
C THR A 18 -7.64 3.96 19.79
N VAL A 19 -6.77 3.30 19.03
CA VAL A 19 -6.54 3.61 17.61
C VAL A 19 -6.55 2.33 16.79
N LYS A 20 -6.98 2.45 15.54
CA LYS A 20 -6.89 1.41 14.52
C LYS A 20 -5.67 1.64 13.66
N PHE A 21 -5.20 0.59 13.01
CA PHE A 21 -4.01 0.63 12.16
C PHE A 21 -4.35 0.21 10.75
N GLY A 22 -4.00 1.08 9.80
CA GLY A 22 -4.03 0.78 8.39
C GLY A 22 -2.63 0.66 7.81
N ILE A 23 -2.49 -0.15 6.76
CA ILE A 23 -1.29 -0.24 5.94
C ILE A 23 -1.62 0.06 4.48
N ARG A 24 -0.70 0.76 3.81
CA ARG A 24 -0.78 1.06 2.38
C ARG A 24 0.24 0.21 1.65
N LEU A 25 -0.22 -0.64 0.73
CA LEU A 25 0.64 -1.52 -0.08
C LEU A 25 0.20 -1.52 -1.54
N HIS A 26 1.17 -1.60 -2.45
CA HIS A 26 0.87 -2.03 -3.82
C HIS A 26 0.73 -3.56 -3.85
N VAL A 27 0.02 -4.12 -4.82
CA VAL A 27 -0.13 -5.58 -4.97
C VAL A 27 0.11 -5.95 -6.42
N ILE A 28 0.88 -7.01 -6.63
CA ILE A 28 1.14 -7.63 -7.93
C ILE A 28 0.86 -9.11 -7.74
N VAL A 29 -0.40 -9.49 -7.92
CA VAL A 29 -0.87 -10.87 -7.76
C VAL A 29 -1.02 -11.49 -9.13
N ARG A 30 -0.49 -12.68 -9.32
CA ARG A 30 -0.74 -13.53 -10.49
C ARG A 30 -1.04 -14.94 -10.03
N GLU A 31 -1.39 -15.83 -10.94
CA GLU A 31 -1.75 -17.22 -10.66
C GLU A 31 -0.56 -18.01 -10.09
N THR A 32 0.67 -17.63 -10.45
CA THR A 32 1.92 -18.22 -9.95
C THR A 32 2.91 -17.17 -9.49
N GLU A 33 3.81 -17.57 -8.58
CA GLU A 33 4.92 -16.75 -8.08
C GLU A 33 5.75 -16.17 -9.24
N ASN A 34 6.13 -17.00 -10.21
CA ASN A 34 6.96 -16.59 -11.35
C ASN A 34 6.27 -15.53 -12.22
N GLN A 35 4.97 -15.68 -12.48
CA GLN A 35 4.22 -14.68 -13.25
C GLN A 35 4.12 -13.35 -12.48
N ALA A 36 3.97 -13.39 -11.16
CA ALA A 36 3.91 -12.17 -10.35
C ALA A 36 5.23 -11.40 -10.39
N TRP A 37 6.36 -12.11 -10.28
CA TRP A 37 7.68 -11.49 -10.40
C TRP A 37 7.98 -11.01 -11.82
N ALA A 38 7.60 -11.76 -12.85
CA ALA A 38 7.69 -11.27 -14.22
C ALA A 38 6.87 -9.99 -14.44
N ALA A 39 5.68 -9.88 -13.84
CA ALA A 39 4.88 -8.67 -13.89
C ALA A 39 5.53 -7.50 -13.13
N ALA A 40 6.20 -7.76 -12.00
CA ALA A 40 6.97 -6.76 -11.26
C ALA A 40 8.16 -6.24 -12.09
N ASP A 41 8.90 -7.13 -12.75
CA ASP A 41 10.00 -6.76 -13.64
C ASP A 41 9.49 -5.95 -14.84
N GLN A 42 8.38 -6.38 -15.46
CA GLN A 42 7.74 -5.65 -16.55
C GLN A 42 7.30 -4.24 -16.14
N LEU A 43 6.79 -4.07 -14.92
CA LEU A 43 6.33 -2.77 -14.41
C LEU A 43 7.44 -1.72 -14.41
N ILE A 44 8.69 -2.13 -14.14
CA ILE A 44 9.85 -1.22 -14.10
C ILE A 44 10.76 -1.33 -15.33
N SER A 45 10.45 -2.21 -16.27
CA SER A 45 11.28 -2.49 -17.46
C SER A 45 11.58 -1.27 -18.33
N LYS A 46 10.68 -0.28 -18.33
CA LYS A 46 10.81 0.96 -19.12
C LYS A 46 11.43 2.13 -18.34
N LEU A 47 11.79 1.92 -17.07
CA LEU A 47 12.49 2.93 -16.29
C LEU A 47 13.95 2.98 -16.73
N ASP A 48 14.44 4.17 -17.07
CA ASP A 48 15.88 4.43 -17.22
C ASP A 48 16.44 5.06 -15.94
N ASP A 49 17.77 5.02 -15.80
CA ASP A 49 18.44 5.50 -14.59
C ASP A 49 18.23 7.01 -14.41
N ALA A 50 18.13 7.77 -15.51
CA ALA A 50 17.86 9.19 -15.48
C ALA A 50 16.45 9.51 -14.93
N THR A 51 15.45 8.69 -15.24
CA THR A 51 14.08 8.83 -14.74
C THR A 51 14.02 8.48 -13.27
N VAL A 52 14.68 7.40 -12.84
CA VAL A 52 14.78 7.04 -11.42
C VAL A 52 15.49 8.15 -10.65
N ALA A 53 16.65 8.61 -11.09
CA ALA A 53 17.41 9.68 -10.44
C ALA A 53 16.59 10.98 -10.30
N ARG A 54 15.89 11.39 -11.37
CA ARG A 54 15.00 12.56 -11.33
C ARG A 54 13.86 12.39 -10.33
N ALA A 55 13.20 11.24 -10.33
CA ALA A 55 12.11 10.97 -9.39
C ALA A 55 12.62 10.97 -7.94
N GLN A 56 13.76 10.33 -7.68
CA GLN A 56 14.38 10.30 -6.35
C GLN A 56 14.84 11.69 -5.89
N ALA A 57 15.35 12.54 -6.78
CA ALA A 57 15.72 13.92 -6.45
C ALA A 57 14.49 14.77 -6.04
N VAL A 58 13.32 14.53 -6.65
CA VAL A 58 12.07 15.19 -6.25
C VAL A 58 11.57 14.64 -4.91
N ILE A 59 11.56 13.31 -4.77
CA ILE A 59 11.15 12.61 -3.55
C ILE A 59 12.02 13.02 -2.34
N GLY A 60 13.32 13.15 -2.53
CA GLY A 60 14.27 13.51 -1.47
C GLY A 60 14.12 14.93 -0.95
N LYS A 61 13.44 15.82 -1.69
CA LYS A 61 13.11 17.19 -1.24
C LYS A 61 11.89 17.24 -0.32
N MET A 62 11.17 16.13 -0.15
CA MET A 62 9.98 16.09 0.70
C MET A 62 10.34 16.03 2.19
N ASP A 63 9.68 16.85 3.01
CA ASP A 63 9.83 16.86 4.48
C ASP A 63 9.01 15.75 5.17
N SER A 64 9.06 14.53 4.60
CA SER A 64 8.29 13.38 5.10
C SER A 64 9.22 12.30 5.61
N GLU A 65 9.22 12.10 6.93
CA GLU A 65 9.85 10.96 7.61
C GLU A 65 9.43 9.60 7.03
N GLY A 66 8.17 9.50 6.60
CA GLY A 66 7.65 8.32 5.93
C GLY A 66 8.35 8.11 4.59
N GLN A 67 8.39 9.16 3.77
CA GLN A 67 9.00 9.10 2.45
C GLN A 67 10.51 8.85 2.53
N ARG A 68 11.23 9.51 3.43
CA ARG A 68 12.68 9.27 3.63
C ARG A 68 12.97 7.80 3.94
N ARG A 69 12.17 7.20 4.84
CA ARG A 69 12.32 5.78 5.18
C ARG A 69 12.01 4.86 4.00
N MET A 70 11.03 5.21 3.15
CA MET A 70 10.76 4.43 1.93
C MET A 70 11.90 4.53 0.93
N ALA A 71 12.45 5.72 0.70
CA ALA A 71 13.60 5.90 -0.21
C ALA A 71 14.82 5.11 0.26
N ALA A 72 15.05 5.03 1.58
CA ALA A 72 16.14 4.24 2.15
C ALA A 72 16.03 2.73 1.87
N LEU A 73 14.85 2.21 1.54
CA LEU A 73 14.64 0.77 1.26
C LEU A 73 15.33 0.30 -0.02
N HIS A 74 15.58 1.20 -0.96
CA HIS A 74 16.24 0.89 -2.24
C HIS A 74 17.47 1.77 -2.50
N ALA A 75 17.91 2.57 -1.52
CA ALA A 75 19.04 3.50 -1.67
C ALA A 75 20.42 2.80 -1.70
N GLY A 76 20.49 1.54 -1.26
CA GLY A 76 21.73 0.75 -1.22
C GLY A 76 21.91 -0.23 -2.38
N GLY A 77 20.92 -0.37 -3.28
CA GLY A 77 20.99 -1.25 -4.45
C GLY A 77 21.59 -0.52 -5.64
N GLY A 78 22.62 -1.12 -6.26
CA GLY A 78 23.24 -0.57 -7.48
C GLY A 78 22.43 -0.86 -8.75
N GLY A 79 21.36 -1.64 -8.63
CA GLY A 79 20.54 -2.09 -9.73
C GLY A 79 19.06 -2.23 -9.38
N ARG A 80 18.32 -2.81 -10.33
CA ARG A 80 16.87 -2.93 -10.34
C ARG A 80 16.42 -4.39 -10.34
N SER A 81 17.31 -5.28 -9.93
CA SER A 81 17.01 -6.71 -9.86
C SER A 81 16.03 -7.01 -8.72
N ARG A 82 15.33 -8.13 -8.82
CA ARG A 82 14.53 -8.67 -7.72
C ARG A 82 15.34 -8.75 -6.42
N ALA A 83 16.57 -9.26 -6.47
CA ALA A 83 17.41 -9.47 -5.29
C ALA A 83 17.74 -8.17 -4.54
N GLU A 84 17.83 -7.04 -5.25
CA GLU A 84 18.14 -5.74 -4.66
C GLU A 84 16.90 -5.01 -4.14
N LEU A 85 15.73 -5.28 -4.75
CA LEU A 85 14.49 -4.58 -4.45
C LEU A 85 13.55 -5.38 -3.54
N GLU A 86 13.75 -6.69 -3.37
CA GLU A 86 13.00 -7.52 -2.42
C GLU A 86 13.59 -7.34 -1.01
N ILE A 87 12.97 -6.45 -0.23
CA ILE A 87 13.45 -6.05 1.10
C ILE A 87 13.03 -7.00 2.22
N SER A 88 12.11 -7.92 1.91
CA SER A 88 11.58 -8.99 2.76
C SER A 88 10.86 -9.97 1.83
N PRO A 89 10.69 -11.26 2.19
CA PRO A 89 9.99 -12.22 1.35
C PRO A 89 8.66 -11.67 0.81
N ASN A 90 8.55 -11.62 -0.52
CA ASN A 90 7.39 -11.12 -1.25
C ASN A 90 7.03 -9.65 -1.01
N LEU A 91 7.94 -8.86 -0.46
CA LEU A 91 7.79 -7.41 -0.24
C LEU A 91 8.85 -6.68 -1.06
N TRP A 92 8.40 -6.05 -2.14
CA TRP A 92 9.27 -5.48 -3.16
C TRP A 92 9.20 -3.96 -3.20
N ALA A 93 10.34 -3.28 -3.14
CA ALA A 93 10.48 -1.83 -3.09
C ALA A 93 10.55 -1.16 -4.47
N GLY A 94 10.46 -1.92 -5.57
CA GLY A 94 10.64 -1.38 -6.92
C GLY A 94 9.60 -0.35 -7.35
N VAL A 95 8.37 -0.43 -6.83
CA VAL A 95 7.35 0.62 -7.04
C VAL A 95 7.79 1.99 -6.47
N GLY A 96 8.61 1.99 -5.42
CA GLY A 96 9.14 3.20 -4.79
C GLY A 96 10.22 3.93 -5.60
N LEU A 97 10.75 3.32 -6.66
CA LEU A 97 11.80 3.92 -7.50
C LEU A 97 11.36 5.23 -8.15
N VAL A 98 10.08 5.35 -8.51
CA VAL A 98 9.54 6.55 -9.17
C VAL A 98 8.27 7.11 -8.55
N ARG A 99 7.67 6.39 -7.59
CA ARG A 99 6.39 6.77 -6.98
C ARG A 99 6.58 7.17 -5.53
N SER A 100 6.11 8.36 -5.18
CA SER A 100 6.01 8.80 -3.78
C SER A 100 4.87 8.08 -3.03
N GLY A 101 5.00 7.94 -1.71
CA GLY A 101 3.99 7.34 -0.85
C GLY A 101 4.23 5.84 -0.61
N ALA A 102 3.40 4.98 -1.22
CA ALA A 102 3.47 3.53 -1.03
C ALA A 102 4.63 2.93 -1.83
N GLY A 103 5.83 2.98 -1.25
CA GLY A 103 7.06 2.53 -1.90
C GLY A 103 7.26 1.01 -1.96
N THR A 104 6.31 0.20 -1.49
CA THR A 104 6.43 -1.28 -1.49
C THR A 104 5.19 -1.98 -2.03
N ALA A 105 5.42 -3.12 -2.69
CA ALA A 105 4.41 -4.01 -3.24
C ALA A 105 4.49 -5.41 -2.62
N LEU A 106 3.34 -6.05 -2.39
CA LEU A 106 3.29 -7.50 -2.22
C LEU A 106 3.29 -8.16 -3.60
N VAL A 107 4.25 -9.05 -3.85
CA VAL A 107 4.43 -9.73 -5.14
C VAL A 107 4.41 -11.23 -4.90
N GLY A 108 3.51 -11.96 -5.56
CA GLY A 108 3.44 -13.41 -5.45
C GLY A 108 2.16 -14.02 -5.99
N ASP A 109 2.03 -15.34 -5.79
CA ASP A 109 0.78 -16.05 -6.04
C ASP A 109 -0.32 -15.68 -5.02
N PRO A 110 -1.59 -16.09 -5.23
CA PRO A 110 -2.69 -15.64 -4.38
C PRO A 110 -2.58 -16.14 -2.93
N LEU A 111 -2.05 -17.35 -2.73
CA LEU A 111 -1.86 -17.95 -1.40
C LEU A 111 -0.78 -17.20 -0.62
N THR A 112 0.33 -16.89 -1.28
CA THR A 112 1.45 -16.16 -0.72
C THR A 112 1.03 -14.75 -0.32
N VAL A 113 0.32 -14.04 -1.20
CA VAL A 113 -0.19 -12.69 -0.90
C VAL A 113 -1.23 -12.71 0.22
N ALA A 114 -2.15 -13.68 0.23
CA ALA A 114 -3.10 -13.85 1.33
C ALA A 114 -2.39 -14.13 2.67
N ALA A 115 -1.33 -14.95 2.66
CA ALA A 115 -0.51 -15.22 3.84
C ALA A 115 0.21 -13.98 4.34
N ARG A 116 0.84 -13.18 3.47
CA ARG A 116 1.48 -11.90 3.85
C ARG A 116 0.47 -10.91 4.44
N ILE A 117 -0.75 -10.84 3.88
CA ILE A 117 -1.84 -9.99 4.43
C ILE A 117 -2.22 -10.48 5.83
N LYS A 118 -2.35 -11.80 6.01
CA LYS A 118 -2.67 -12.40 7.31
C LYS A 118 -1.62 -12.07 8.37
N GLU A 119 -0.33 -12.12 8.04
CA GLU A 119 0.74 -11.74 8.98
C GLU A 119 0.62 -10.28 9.44
N TYR A 120 0.30 -9.35 8.53
CA TYR A 120 0.03 -7.97 8.93
C TYR A 120 -1.22 -7.86 9.81
N ALA A 121 -2.27 -8.63 9.50
CA ALA A 121 -3.49 -8.66 10.28
C ALA A 121 -3.26 -9.18 11.71
N GLU A 122 -2.40 -10.20 11.88
CA GLU A 122 -2.01 -10.75 13.19
C GLU A 122 -1.22 -9.75 14.04
N LEU A 123 -0.54 -8.78 13.41
CA LEU A 123 0.07 -7.64 14.12
C LEU A 123 -0.97 -6.60 14.60
N GLY A 124 -2.24 -6.77 14.22
CA GLY A 124 -3.37 -5.91 14.53
C GLY A 124 -3.52 -4.73 13.56
N ILE A 125 -3.15 -4.92 12.29
CA ILE A 125 -3.52 -4.05 11.18
C ILE A 125 -4.86 -4.53 10.63
N ASP A 126 -5.89 -3.71 10.70
CA ASP A 126 -7.26 -4.10 10.32
C ASP A 126 -7.74 -3.47 8.99
N THR A 127 -6.93 -2.58 8.43
CA THR A 127 -7.27 -1.80 7.24
C THR A 127 -6.14 -1.89 6.21
N PHE A 128 -6.47 -2.31 4.99
CA PHE A 128 -5.50 -2.46 3.90
C PHE A 128 -5.89 -1.54 2.75
N VAL A 129 -5.05 -0.55 2.48
CA VAL A 129 -5.22 0.37 1.35
C VAL A 129 -4.34 -0.13 0.21
N LEU A 130 -4.98 -0.79 -0.77
CA LEU A 130 -4.29 -1.47 -1.86
C LEU A 130 -4.26 -0.63 -3.14
N SER A 131 -3.35 -0.96 -4.05
CA SER A 131 -3.37 -0.47 -5.43
C SER A 131 -2.64 -1.45 -6.34
N GLY A 132 -2.99 -1.45 -7.62
CA GLY A 132 -2.26 -2.11 -8.69
C GLY A 132 -2.20 -1.21 -9.93
N TYR A 133 -1.36 -1.55 -10.90
CA TYR A 133 -1.35 -0.91 -12.23
C TYR A 133 -1.67 -1.91 -13.35
N PRO A 134 -2.63 -1.60 -14.25
CA PRO A 134 -3.59 -0.49 -14.16
C PRO A 134 -4.64 -0.76 -13.07
N HIS A 135 -5.20 0.31 -12.48
CA HIS A 135 -5.96 0.19 -11.22
C HIS A 135 -7.25 -0.63 -11.34
N LEU A 136 -7.95 -0.56 -12.47
CA LEU A 136 -9.23 -1.24 -12.66
C LEU A 136 -9.01 -2.76 -12.75
N GLU A 137 -8.14 -3.17 -13.66
CA GLU A 137 -7.84 -4.57 -13.94
C GLU A 137 -7.19 -5.26 -12.73
N GLU A 138 -6.29 -4.56 -12.04
CA GLU A 138 -5.69 -5.13 -10.82
C GLU A 138 -6.69 -5.19 -9.65
N ALA A 139 -7.71 -4.32 -9.60
CA ALA A 139 -8.79 -4.45 -8.62
C ALA A 139 -9.62 -5.71 -8.85
N TYR A 140 -9.98 -6.00 -10.11
CA TYR A 140 -10.65 -7.26 -10.47
C TYR A 140 -9.77 -8.47 -10.15
N ARG A 141 -8.51 -8.45 -10.59
CA ARG A 141 -7.58 -9.57 -10.35
C ARG A 141 -7.40 -9.86 -8.86
N PHE A 142 -7.26 -8.83 -8.03
CA PHE A 142 -7.15 -9.02 -6.59
C PHE A 142 -8.44 -9.60 -6.00
N ALA A 143 -9.60 -9.10 -6.44
CA ALA A 143 -10.90 -9.59 -5.99
C ALA A 143 -11.13 -11.07 -6.38
N GLU A 144 -10.76 -11.45 -7.59
CA GLU A 144 -10.95 -12.82 -8.09
C GLU A 144 -9.96 -13.82 -7.48
N LEU A 145 -8.69 -13.43 -7.34
CA LEU A 145 -7.64 -14.34 -6.87
C LEU A 145 -7.52 -14.39 -5.35
N VAL A 146 -7.61 -13.25 -4.66
CA VAL A 146 -7.24 -13.14 -3.24
C VAL A 146 -8.46 -13.10 -2.32
N PHE A 147 -9.54 -12.41 -2.66
CA PHE A 147 -10.70 -12.33 -1.76
C PHE A 147 -11.25 -13.70 -1.35
N PRO A 148 -11.33 -14.73 -2.22
CA PRO A 148 -11.80 -16.07 -1.83
C PRO A 148 -10.96 -16.73 -0.73
N LEU A 149 -9.70 -16.35 -0.60
CA LEU A 149 -8.74 -16.87 0.38
C LEU A 149 -8.81 -16.14 1.72
N LEU A 150 -9.51 -15.00 1.79
CA LEU A 150 -9.65 -14.24 3.03
C LEU A 150 -10.64 -14.92 4.00
N PRO A 151 -10.53 -14.65 5.31
CA PRO A 151 -11.46 -15.16 6.31
C PRO A 151 -12.92 -14.82 5.97
N ARG A 152 -13.85 -15.73 6.28
CA ARG A 152 -15.29 -15.51 6.05
C ARG A 152 -15.79 -14.23 6.71
N SER A 153 -15.32 -13.91 7.92
CA SER A 153 -15.67 -12.68 8.63
C SER A 153 -15.33 -11.40 7.87
N VAL A 154 -14.35 -11.44 6.96
CA VAL A 154 -14.00 -10.31 6.08
C VAL A 154 -14.87 -10.32 4.83
N ARG A 155 -15.10 -11.49 4.22
CA ARG A 155 -15.91 -11.65 3.00
C ARG A 155 -17.39 -11.36 3.20
N ASP A 156 -17.93 -11.79 4.34
CA ASP A 156 -19.35 -11.68 4.67
C ASP A 156 -19.69 -10.29 5.25
N ARG A 157 -18.68 -9.41 5.39
CA ARG A 157 -18.90 -8.04 5.85
C ARG A 157 -19.71 -7.30 4.77
N PRO A 158 -20.87 -6.72 5.11
CA PRO A 158 -21.64 -5.97 4.13
C PRO A 158 -20.75 -4.84 3.57
N PRO A 159 -20.87 -4.53 2.26
CA PRO A 159 -20.13 -3.42 1.68
C PRO A 159 -20.37 -2.18 2.53
N GLY A 160 -19.29 -1.50 2.92
CA GLY A 160 -19.40 -0.24 3.65
C GLY A 160 -20.26 0.76 2.88
N LYS A 161 -20.83 1.75 3.57
CA LYS A 161 -21.60 2.82 2.90
C LYS A 161 -20.80 3.34 1.70
N VAL A 162 -21.34 3.19 0.50
CA VAL A 162 -20.76 3.80 -0.70
C VAL A 162 -20.87 5.31 -0.50
N LEU A 163 -19.74 5.96 -0.26
CA LEU A 163 -19.67 7.40 -0.10
C LEU A 163 -19.78 8.03 -1.49
N SER A 164 -21.00 8.44 -1.86
CA SER A 164 -21.30 9.13 -3.13
C SER A 164 -21.14 10.66 -3.05
N GLY A 165 -20.45 11.16 -2.02
CA GLY A 165 -20.17 12.59 -1.82
C GLY A 165 -18.97 13.08 -2.65
N PRO A 166 -18.65 14.40 -2.60
CA PRO A 166 -17.60 14.97 -3.44
C PRO A 166 -16.26 14.26 -3.18
N PHE A 167 -15.70 13.68 -4.24
CA PHE A 167 -14.42 12.99 -4.20
C PHE A 167 -13.32 14.00 -3.84
N GLY A 168 -12.69 13.83 -2.67
CA GLY A 168 -11.57 14.66 -2.24
C GLY A 168 -11.45 14.86 -0.74
N GLU A 169 -12.54 14.75 0.01
CA GLU A 169 -12.50 15.05 1.44
C GLU A 169 -13.53 14.21 2.23
N VAL A 170 -13.20 12.94 2.45
CA VAL A 170 -13.84 12.16 3.53
C VAL A 170 -12.88 12.20 4.70
N MET A 171 -13.23 12.99 5.72
CA MET A 171 -12.49 12.99 6.97
C MET A 171 -12.50 11.56 7.55
N ALA A 172 -11.37 11.10 8.08
CA ALA A 172 -11.15 9.74 8.58
C ALA A 172 -12.15 9.27 9.67
N THR A 173 -13.05 10.15 10.12
CA THR A 173 -14.15 9.93 11.07
C THR A 173 -15.49 9.59 10.40
N GLY A 174 -15.57 9.50 9.07
CA GLY A 174 -16.84 9.29 8.37
C GLY A 174 -17.76 10.53 8.35
N ILE A 175 -17.19 11.69 8.69
CA ILE A 175 -17.87 12.98 8.59
C ILE A 175 -17.67 13.49 7.17
N VAL A 176 -18.77 13.62 6.43
CA VAL A 176 -18.79 14.29 5.13
C VAL A 176 -18.81 15.81 5.38
N PRO A 177 -17.91 16.60 4.78
CA PRO A 177 -17.95 18.05 4.88
C PRO A 177 -19.31 18.56 4.41
N ARG A 178 -19.91 19.50 5.16
CA ARG A 178 -21.13 20.17 4.71
C ARG A 178 -20.79 20.96 3.46
N ALA A 179 -21.53 20.73 2.37
CA ALA A 179 -21.38 21.52 1.15
C ALA A 179 -21.43 23.02 1.52
N ALA A 180 -20.40 23.77 1.11
CA ALA A 180 -20.39 25.21 1.28
C ALA A 180 -21.63 25.78 0.57
N ARG A 181 -22.53 26.41 1.33
CA ARG A 181 -23.62 27.18 0.72
C ARG A 181 -22.97 28.35 0.00
N GLY A 182 -22.85 28.26 -1.31
CA GLY A 182 -22.49 29.41 -2.13
C GLY A 182 -23.52 30.50 -1.87
N THR A 183 -23.08 31.62 -1.30
CA THR A 183 -23.78 32.89 -1.39
C THR A 183 -23.90 33.22 -2.87
N ARG A 184 -25.12 33.11 -3.40
CA ARG A 184 -25.50 33.82 -4.61
C ARG A 184 -25.75 35.27 -4.20
N GLU A 185 -24.88 36.17 -4.64
CA GLU A 185 -25.23 37.55 -4.96
C GLU A 185 -25.25 37.70 -6.47
#